data_AF-A0A7X6MVQ7-F1
#
_entry.id   AF-A0A7X6MVQ7-F1
#
_cell.length_a   1.000
_cell.length_b   1.000
_cell.length_c   1.000
_cell.angle_alpha   90.00
_cell.angle_beta   90.00
_cell.angle_gamma   90.00
#
_symmetry.space_group_name_H-M   'P 1'
#
loop_
_entity.id
_entity.type
_entity.pdbx_description
1 polymer ?
#
loop_
_entity_poly.entity_id
_entity_poly.type
_entity_poly.pdbx_seq_one_letter_code
_entity_poly.pdbx_strand_id
1 'polypeptide(L)'
;MVKESQLEFGVHDPTIIEADGVFYLISTDTKQPETSGVPIRKSNDLVNWEFVTSALEGVPEVAKAWSKAVGLWAPEIINYQGEYRMYYSASTFGSTTSYIGLATSTSPTGPFIDQGVVVKTSPDLCTHNAIDANIVTDRDGEQWMVYGSFFGGIYILPIDKKTGKPSQEGFGKRIAARPKSVDTAIEGCFVYYHPKTDYFYLFSSYDSLSNTYHIRVARSRNVDGPYVDIKGQDMNDLEIDPLLNGVKLLGSFQFEDELPVYAPGHNSILKRSDGRLFVVHHARRKTFSDQFFLNVRELKWLSNGWPVISPLLYDGGQPQFVNDLEGEWELIRFEADSDLKQSELVFLREQDLIAVTDDEYVWEGYRLLFWQELENGVMTPCLAGLNDDGFAVIGKKRLT
;
A
#
# COMPACT_ATOMS: atom_id res chain seq x y z
N MET A 1 9.07 -21.42 -4.81
CA MET A 1 9.19 -21.45 -3.32
C MET A 1 9.38 -20.01 -2.85
N VAL A 2 8.52 -19.49 -1.99
CA VAL A 2 8.70 -18.13 -1.44
C VAL A 2 9.98 -18.12 -0.62
N LYS A 3 10.90 -17.18 -0.89
CA LYS A 3 12.14 -17.03 -0.10
C LYS A 3 11.78 -16.77 1.37
N GLU A 4 12.28 -17.61 2.27
CA GLU A 4 12.04 -17.52 3.73
C GLU A 4 12.40 -16.15 4.33
N SER A 5 13.32 -15.39 3.72
CA SER A 5 13.73 -14.06 4.19
C SER A 5 12.62 -12.99 4.19
N GLN A 6 11.57 -13.14 3.37
CA GLN A 6 10.40 -12.25 3.40
C GLN A 6 9.32 -12.70 4.42
N LEU A 7 9.49 -13.90 5.00
CA LEU A 7 8.55 -14.56 5.91
C LEU A 7 8.95 -14.44 7.39
N GLU A 8 10.22 -14.20 7.71
CA GLU A 8 10.74 -14.34 9.09
C GLU A 8 10.37 -13.21 10.06
N PHE A 9 9.88 -12.08 9.56
CA PHE A 9 9.92 -10.84 10.33
C PHE A 9 8.58 -10.23 10.70
N GLY A 10 7.44 -10.88 10.45
CA GLY A 10 6.15 -10.36 10.90
C GLY A 10 5.96 -8.88 10.54
N VAL A 11 5.73 -8.60 9.26
CA VAL A 11 5.64 -7.22 8.77
C VAL A 11 4.18 -6.86 8.58
N HIS A 12 3.68 -5.91 9.38
CA HIS A 12 2.32 -5.37 9.29
C HIS A 12 2.39 -3.87 9.04
N ASP A 13 1.57 -3.36 8.13
CA ASP A 13 1.54 -1.93 7.75
C ASP A 13 2.91 -1.35 7.35
N PRO A 14 3.58 -1.90 6.31
CA PRO A 14 4.94 -1.50 5.96
C PRO A 14 5.03 -0.14 5.26
N THR A 15 5.96 0.70 5.72
CA THR A 15 6.46 1.89 5.01
C THR A 15 7.95 1.74 4.73
N ILE A 16 8.38 2.07 3.51
CA ILE A 16 9.79 2.00 3.10
C ILE A 16 10.31 3.34 2.61
N ILE A 17 11.53 3.69 3.01
CA ILE A 17 12.33 4.77 2.41
C ILE A 17 13.68 4.24 1.91
N GLU A 18 14.25 4.92 0.92
CA GLU A 18 15.64 4.74 0.50
C GLU A 18 16.48 5.90 1.03
N ALA A 19 17.62 5.60 1.65
CA ALA A 19 18.62 6.58 2.08
C ALA A 19 20.02 6.02 1.84
N ASP A 20 20.86 6.78 1.13
CA ASP A 20 22.25 6.43 0.81
C ASP A 20 22.42 5.02 0.19
N GLY A 21 21.46 4.62 -0.66
CA GLY A 21 21.46 3.31 -1.34
C GLY A 21 21.03 2.13 -0.46
N VAL A 22 20.53 2.40 0.76
CA VAL A 22 19.99 1.41 1.68
C VAL A 22 18.49 1.63 1.85
N PHE A 23 17.72 0.55 1.87
CA PHE A 23 16.28 0.58 2.10
C PHE A 23 16.00 0.37 3.58
N TYR A 24 15.14 1.20 4.16
CA TYR A 24 14.70 1.10 5.54
C TYR A 24 13.20 0.89 5.56
N LEU A 25 12.78 -0.21 6.18
CA LEU A 25 11.39 -0.62 6.35
C LEU A 25 10.99 -0.42 7.80
N ILE A 26 9.89 0.29 7.99
CA ILE A 26 9.27 0.52 9.30
C ILE A 26 7.85 -0.03 9.24
N SER A 27 7.38 -0.63 10.33
CA SER A 27 6.10 -1.35 10.35
C SER A 27 5.44 -1.30 11.72
N THR A 28 4.15 -1.64 11.79
CA THR A 28 3.50 -2.06 13.03
C THR A 28 4.26 -3.26 13.62
N ASP A 29 4.40 -3.28 14.94
CA ASP A 29 5.03 -4.39 15.65
C ASP A 29 4.11 -5.61 15.73
N THR A 30 4.56 -6.75 15.19
CA THR A 30 3.86 -8.03 15.29
C THR A 30 4.56 -9.01 16.25
N LYS A 31 5.46 -8.52 17.10
CA LYS A 31 6.27 -9.27 18.07
C LYS A 31 7.22 -10.30 17.45
N GLN A 32 7.74 -10.03 16.25
CA GLN A 32 8.68 -10.91 15.54
C GLN A 32 9.82 -10.08 14.89
N PRO A 33 10.86 -9.66 15.65
CA PRO A 33 11.15 -9.96 17.06
C PRO A 33 10.28 -9.17 18.04
N GLU A 34 10.23 -9.58 19.32
CA GLU A 34 9.53 -8.82 20.37
C GLU A 34 10.14 -7.43 20.51
N THR A 35 9.39 -6.39 20.15
CA THR A 35 9.72 -5.00 20.48
C THR A 35 8.61 -4.38 21.32
N SER A 36 8.85 -3.18 21.83
CA SER A 36 7.84 -2.39 22.56
C SER A 36 7.39 -1.16 21.78
N GLY A 37 7.95 -0.92 20.59
CA GLY A 37 7.73 0.29 19.80
C GLY A 37 7.56 0.00 18.31
N VAL A 38 8.39 0.61 17.48
CA VAL A 38 8.26 0.58 16.02
C VAL A 38 9.50 -0.09 15.41
N PRO A 39 9.43 -1.35 14.95
CA PRO A 39 10.59 -2.07 14.41
C PRO A 39 11.10 -1.43 13.10
N ILE A 40 12.42 -1.27 13.01
CA ILE A 40 13.14 -0.83 11.81
C ILE A 40 13.96 -2.01 11.27
N ARG A 41 13.75 -2.30 10.00
CA ARG A 41 14.53 -3.28 9.23
C ARG A 41 15.25 -2.58 8.10
N LYS A 42 16.37 -3.13 7.64
CA LYS A 42 17.06 -2.61 6.46
C LYS A 42 17.35 -3.69 5.42
N SER A 43 17.52 -3.27 4.18
CA SER A 43 17.90 -4.13 3.06
C SER A 43 18.78 -3.35 2.09
N ASN A 44 19.69 -4.06 1.40
CA ASN A 44 20.46 -3.50 0.29
C ASN A 44 19.87 -3.84 -1.09
N ASP A 45 18.90 -4.76 -1.13
CA ASP A 45 18.42 -5.36 -2.38
C ASP A 45 16.89 -5.52 -2.45
N LEU A 46 16.15 -5.08 -1.43
CA LEU A 46 14.70 -5.25 -1.22
C LEU A 46 14.23 -6.71 -1.04
N VAL A 47 15.16 -7.67 -1.08
CA VAL A 47 14.87 -9.11 -0.98
C VAL A 47 15.26 -9.62 0.40
N ASN A 48 16.47 -9.30 0.83
CA ASN A 48 17.06 -9.75 2.09
C ASN A 48 16.97 -8.62 3.11
N TRP A 49 16.24 -8.86 4.19
CA TRP A 49 15.97 -7.89 5.24
C TRP A 49 16.63 -8.31 6.54
N GLU A 50 17.16 -7.34 7.28
CA GLU A 50 17.68 -7.54 8.63
C GLU A 50 17.04 -6.56 9.62
N PHE A 51 16.70 -7.05 10.82
CA PHE A 51 16.27 -6.18 11.91
C PHE A 51 17.44 -5.32 12.39
N VAL A 52 17.18 -4.02 12.59
CA VAL A 52 18.20 -3.06 13.03
C VAL A 52 17.96 -2.64 14.47
N THR A 53 16.79 -2.07 14.75
CA THR A 53 16.44 -1.50 16.06
C THR A 53 14.93 -1.24 16.14
N SER A 54 14.44 -0.80 17.29
CA SER A 54 13.13 -0.15 17.41
C SER A 54 13.31 1.37 17.40
N ALA A 55 12.49 2.09 16.63
CA ALA A 55 12.56 3.54 16.47
C ALA A 55 12.26 4.27 17.79
N LEU A 56 11.30 3.75 18.56
CA LEU A 56 10.88 4.22 19.87
C LEU A 56 10.91 3.03 20.85
N GLU A 57 11.21 3.28 22.12
CA GLU A 57 11.23 2.23 23.15
C GLU A 57 9.83 1.78 23.61
N GLY A 58 8.77 2.47 23.17
CA GLY A 58 7.44 2.31 23.72
C GLY A 58 6.44 3.28 23.10
N VAL A 59 5.18 3.18 23.54
CA VAL A 59 4.19 4.23 23.31
C VAL A 59 4.55 5.44 24.18
N PRO A 60 4.80 6.65 23.61
CA PRO A 60 5.10 7.84 24.39
C PRO A 60 4.01 8.16 25.42
N GLU A 61 4.40 8.71 26.59
CA GLU A 61 3.50 8.83 27.76
C GLU A 61 2.22 9.61 27.45
N VAL A 62 2.32 10.72 26.72
CA VAL A 62 1.17 11.56 26.35
C VAL A 62 0.21 10.81 25.42
N ALA A 63 0.75 10.09 24.43
CA ALA A 63 -0.04 9.26 23.52
C ALA A 63 -0.74 8.13 24.29
N LYS A 64 -0.01 7.43 25.17
CA LYS A 64 -0.53 6.35 26.02
C LYS A 64 -1.62 6.84 26.98
N ALA A 65 -1.42 8.00 27.61
CA ALA A 65 -2.39 8.58 28.53
C ALA A 65 -3.73 8.87 27.83
N TRP A 66 -3.67 9.34 26.56
CA TRP A 66 -4.83 9.62 25.72
C TRP A 66 -5.52 8.34 25.23
N SER A 67 -4.81 7.48 24.50
CA SER A 67 -5.42 6.36 23.74
C SER A 67 -5.46 5.03 24.49
N LYS A 68 -4.75 4.91 25.61
CA LYS A 68 -4.51 3.66 26.33
C LYS A 68 -3.77 2.59 25.51
N ALA A 69 -3.13 2.98 24.41
CA ALA A 69 -2.38 2.07 23.55
C ALA A 69 -1.24 1.37 24.31
N VAL A 70 -0.99 0.12 23.92
CA VAL A 70 0.10 -0.72 24.43
C VAL A 70 1.19 -1.00 23.39
N GLY A 71 0.99 -0.51 22.16
CA GLY A 71 1.93 -0.55 21.04
C GLY A 71 1.60 0.55 20.05
N LEU A 72 2.44 0.70 19.02
CA LEU A 72 2.30 1.70 17.98
C LEU A 72 1.93 1.04 16.65
N TRP A 73 1.10 1.70 15.85
CA TRP A 73 0.58 1.19 14.59
C TRP A 73 0.93 2.08 13.40
N ALA A 74 0.95 1.47 12.22
CA ALA A 74 1.03 2.07 10.89
C ALA A 74 1.94 3.30 10.82
N PRO A 75 3.24 3.14 11.12
CA PRO A 75 4.17 4.24 11.06
C PRO A 75 4.47 4.64 9.61
N GLU A 76 4.48 5.94 9.36
CA GLU A 76 4.95 6.55 8.11
C GLU A 76 6.27 7.25 8.37
N ILE A 77 7.22 7.14 7.45
CA ILE A 77 8.50 7.85 7.54
C ILE A 77 8.80 8.61 6.26
N ILE A 78 9.21 9.86 6.42
CA ILE A 78 9.74 10.68 5.33
C ILE A 78 11.09 11.28 5.72
N ASN A 79 11.91 11.57 4.72
CA ASN A 79 13.07 12.44 4.87
C ASN A 79 12.71 13.83 4.35
N TYR A 80 12.71 14.83 5.24
CA TYR A 80 12.51 16.22 4.88
C TYR A 80 13.77 17.02 5.20
N GLN A 81 14.53 17.39 4.16
CA GLN A 81 15.74 18.22 4.28
C GLN A 81 16.79 17.66 5.27
N GLY A 82 16.95 16.34 5.34
CA GLY A 82 17.89 15.67 6.24
C GLY A 82 17.34 15.37 7.63
N GLU A 83 16.11 15.78 7.93
CA GLU A 83 15.37 15.36 9.11
C GLU A 83 14.43 14.20 8.76
N TYR A 84 14.64 13.05 9.38
CA TYR A 84 13.73 11.91 9.30
C TYR A 84 12.56 12.15 10.24
N ARG A 85 11.35 12.14 9.69
CA ARG A 85 10.10 12.35 10.43
C ARG A 85 9.28 11.07 10.36
N MET A 86 9.03 10.49 11.52
CA MET A 86 8.19 9.30 11.67
C MET A 86 6.87 9.70 12.31
N TYR A 87 5.77 9.54 11.58
CA TYR A 87 4.42 9.71 12.09
C TYR A 87 3.93 8.35 12.57
N TYR A 88 3.47 8.25 13.81
CA TYR A 88 3.05 6.98 14.40
C TYR A 88 1.63 7.07 14.92
N SER A 89 0.93 5.94 14.95
CA SER A 89 -0.42 5.84 15.48
C SER A 89 -0.44 5.16 16.85
N ALA A 90 -1.23 5.67 17.79
CA ALA A 90 -1.47 5.04 19.08
C ALA A 90 -2.98 4.94 19.32
N SER A 91 -3.51 3.72 19.32
CA SER A 91 -4.94 3.44 19.49
C SER A 91 -5.17 2.07 20.16
N THR A 92 -6.44 1.73 20.34
CA THR A 92 -6.92 0.42 20.80
C THR A 92 -8.01 -0.08 19.85
N PHE A 93 -8.15 -1.40 19.71
CA PHE A 93 -9.07 -1.99 18.72
C PHE A 93 -10.51 -1.51 18.95
N GLY A 94 -11.17 -1.09 17.88
CA GLY A 94 -12.57 -0.62 17.91
C GLY A 94 -12.78 0.77 18.54
N SER A 95 -11.71 1.53 18.81
CA SER A 95 -11.77 2.87 19.40
C SER A 95 -11.48 3.97 18.38
N THR A 96 -12.14 5.12 18.52
CA THR A 96 -11.76 6.39 17.86
C THR A 96 -11.05 7.37 18.80
N THR A 97 -10.78 6.96 20.05
CA THR A 97 -9.91 7.70 20.98
C THR A 97 -8.46 7.39 20.64
N SER A 98 -7.92 8.14 19.68
CA SER A 98 -6.71 7.77 18.96
C SER A 98 -5.80 8.98 18.77
N TYR A 99 -4.54 8.71 18.42
CA TYR A 99 -3.48 9.70 18.45
C TYR A 99 -2.48 9.43 17.32
N ILE A 100 -2.25 10.43 16.46
CA ILE A 100 -1.09 10.49 15.57
C ILE A 100 -0.06 11.40 16.23
N GLY A 101 1.12 10.84 16.47
CA GLY A 101 2.29 11.58 16.96
C GLY A 101 3.37 11.71 15.91
N LEU A 102 4.33 12.61 16.16
CA LEU A 102 5.51 12.81 15.33
C LEU A 102 6.75 12.51 16.17
N ALA A 103 7.66 11.70 15.65
CA ALA A 103 9.01 11.56 16.18
C ALA A 103 10.04 11.95 15.11
N THR A 104 11.14 12.59 15.50
CA THR A 104 12.17 13.07 14.56
C THR A 104 13.55 12.53 14.86
N SER A 105 14.38 12.39 13.82
CA SER A 105 15.76 11.91 13.90
C SER A 105 16.61 12.54 12.78
N THR A 106 17.94 12.55 12.97
CA THR A 106 18.91 12.91 11.91
C THR A 106 19.42 11.69 11.13
N SER A 107 18.98 10.49 11.51
CA SER A 107 19.33 9.19 10.91
C SER A 107 18.07 8.35 10.68
N PRO A 108 18.00 7.55 9.59
CA PRO A 108 16.84 6.70 9.31
C PRO A 108 16.63 5.61 10.38
N THR A 109 17.64 5.32 11.20
CA THR A 109 17.59 4.31 12.27
C THR A 109 17.51 4.92 13.67
N GLY A 110 17.28 6.23 13.77
CA GLY A 110 17.22 6.91 15.07
C GLY A 110 18.59 7.31 15.64
N PRO A 111 18.63 7.72 16.93
CA PRO A 111 17.50 7.71 17.87
C PRO A 111 16.39 8.68 17.45
N PHE A 112 15.14 8.24 17.49
CA PHE A 112 13.98 9.11 17.27
C PHE A 112 13.55 9.75 18.58
N ILE A 113 13.20 11.03 18.52
CA ILE A 113 12.73 11.84 19.65
C ILE A 113 11.27 12.21 19.40
N ASP A 114 10.39 11.84 20.34
CA ASP A 114 8.98 12.23 20.30
C ASP A 114 8.82 13.76 20.35
N GLN A 115 8.08 14.30 19.39
CA GLN A 115 7.69 15.70 19.26
C GLN A 115 6.23 15.92 19.67
N GLY A 116 5.53 14.85 20.08
CA GLY A 116 4.17 14.88 20.56
C GLY A 116 3.13 14.97 19.45
N VAL A 117 1.99 15.59 19.77
CA VAL A 117 0.75 15.41 19.00
C VAL A 117 0.81 16.09 17.64
N VAL A 118 0.31 15.38 16.64
CA VAL A 118 -0.04 15.89 15.31
C VAL A 118 -1.55 16.01 15.23
N VAL A 119 -2.28 14.90 15.42
CA VAL A 119 -3.74 14.84 15.49
C VAL A 119 -4.16 13.89 16.61
N LYS A 120 -5.25 14.20 17.31
CA LYS A 120 -5.88 13.27 18.23
C LYS A 120 -7.40 13.34 18.10
N THR A 121 -8.07 12.21 18.19
CA THR A 121 -9.52 12.09 18.05
C THR A 121 -10.11 11.44 19.28
N SER A 122 -11.41 11.64 19.48
CA SER A 122 -12.26 10.90 20.41
C SER A 122 -13.72 11.04 19.97
N PRO A 123 -14.64 10.20 20.47
CA PRO A 123 -16.07 10.33 20.16
C PRO A 123 -16.67 11.71 20.49
N ASP A 124 -16.10 12.43 21.44
CA ASP A 124 -16.55 13.78 21.84
C ASP A 124 -16.04 14.88 20.91
N LEU A 125 -15.04 14.58 20.06
CA LEU A 125 -14.37 15.57 19.20
C LEU A 125 -14.79 15.43 17.74
N CYS A 126 -14.92 14.20 17.23
CA CYS A 126 -15.21 13.92 15.82
C CYS A 126 -15.63 12.46 15.61
N THR A 127 -15.98 12.12 14.36
CA THR A 127 -16.49 10.79 13.99
C THR A 127 -15.46 9.86 13.37
N HIS A 128 -14.30 10.35 12.98
CA HIS A 128 -13.24 9.57 12.33
C HIS A 128 -12.10 9.23 13.29
N ASN A 129 -11.26 8.30 12.86
CA ASN A 129 -10.16 7.76 13.63
C ASN A 129 -8.85 8.44 13.24
N ALA A 130 -8.01 8.81 14.21
CA ALA A 130 -6.66 9.35 13.97
C ALA A 130 -5.61 8.25 14.08
N ILE A 131 -5.46 7.49 13.01
CA ILE A 131 -4.38 6.53 12.75
C ILE A 131 -4.01 6.54 11.25
N ASP A 132 -3.01 5.77 10.85
CA ASP A 132 -2.62 5.49 9.45
C ASP A 132 -2.25 6.74 8.65
N ALA A 133 -1.30 7.51 9.17
CA ALA A 133 -0.83 8.72 8.50
C ALA A 133 -0.04 8.38 7.22
N ASN A 134 -0.19 9.20 6.18
CA ASN A 134 0.70 9.28 5.03
C ASN A 134 0.99 10.75 4.73
N ILE A 135 2.27 11.08 4.49
CA ILE A 135 2.66 12.45 4.13
C ILE A 135 2.91 12.55 2.64
N VAL A 136 2.17 13.44 1.99
CA VAL A 136 2.32 13.72 0.55
C VAL A 136 2.72 15.17 0.34
N THR A 137 3.60 15.40 -0.63
CA THR A 137 3.95 16.74 -1.10
C THR A 137 3.23 17.00 -2.42
N ASP A 138 2.54 18.14 -2.52
CA ASP A 138 1.83 18.52 -3.73
C ASP A 138 2.76 19.18 -4.78
N ARG A 139 2.16 19.67 -5.89
CA ARG A 139 2.91 20.28 -7.00
C ARG A 139 3.58 21.60 -6.63
N ASP A 140 2.98 22.34 -5.70
CA ASP A 140 3.48 23.62 -5.22
C ASP A 140 4.55 23.43 -4.12
N GLY A 141 4.80 22.17 -3.75
CA GLY A 141 5.76 21.79 -2.74
C GLY A 141 5.20 21.89 -1.32
N GLU A 142 3.89 22.04 -1.14
CA GLU A 142 3.24 22.04 0.18
C GLU A 142 3.02 20.61 0.67
N GLN A 143 3.11 20.41 1.99
CA GLN A 143 2.94 19.11 2.61
C GLN A 143 1.52 18.94 3.13
N TRP A 144 0.99 17.74 2.97
CA TRP A 144 -0.30 17.32 3.45
C TRP A 144 -0.17 15.99 4.17
N MET A 145 -1.00 15.79 5.19
CA MET A 145 -1.18 14.51 5.84
C MET A 145 -2.53 13.95 5.44
N VAL A 146 -2.53 12.77 4.85
CA VAL A 146 -3.71 11.94 4.67
C VAL A 146 -3.73 10.91 5.81
N TYR A 147 -4.88 10.66 6.42
CA TYR A 147 -5.00 9.73 7.54
C TYR A 147 -6.42 9.21 7.71
N GLY A 148 -6.57 8.12 8.44
CA GLY A 148 -7.87 7.58 8.81
C GLY A 148 -7.99 6.09 8.59
N SER A 149 -8.85 5.47 9.38
CA SER A 149 -9.18 4.04 9.32
C SER A 149 -10.60 3.86 9.82
N PHE A 150 -11.44 3.23 9.02
CA PHE A 150 -12.83 2.93 9.31
C PHE A 150 -13.64 4.20 9.67
N PHE A 151 -14.75 4.01 10.39
CA PHE A 151 -15.57 5.05 11.00
C PHE A 151 -15.96 6.18 10.02
N GLY A 152 -15.41 7.37 10.23
CA GLY A 152 -15.71 8.55 9.44
C GLY A 152 -14.98 8.61 8.09
N GLY A 153 -14.08 7.67 7.78
CA GLY A 153 -13.32 7.61 6.51
C GLY A 153 -11.93 8.23 6.57
N ILE A 154 -11.39 8.54 5.39
CA ILE A 154 -10.04 9.08 5.16
C ILE A 154 -10.11 10.60 5.04
N TYR A 155 -9.24 11.30 5.76
CA TYR A 155 -9.16 12.76 5.85
C TYR A 155 -7.82 13.27 5.39
N ILE A 156 -7.79 14.51 4.89
CA ILE A 156 -6.58 15.24 4.51
C ILE A 156 -6.51 16.61 5.19
N LEU A 157 -5.32 17.00 5.66
CA LEU A 157 -5.06 18.34 6.19
C LEU A 157 -3.63 18.82 5.86
N PRO A 158 -3.40 20.13 5.74
CA PRO A 158 -2.10 20.68 5.41
C PRO A 158 -1.15 20.66 6.60
N ILE A 159 0.12 20.33 6.34
CA ILE A 159 1.21 20.25 7.32
C ILE A 159 2.18 21.41 7.12
N ASP A 160 2.52 22.10 8.22
CA ASP A 160 3.62 23.05 8.23
C ASP A 160 4.94 22.28 8.10
N LYS A 161 5.57 22.43 6.93
CA LYS A 161 6.85 21.80 6.58
C LYS A 161 7.97 22.07 7.58
N LYS A 162 7.95 23.19 8.30
CA LYS A 162 8.98 23.50 9.32
C LYS A 162 8.82 22.67 10.57
N THR A 163 7.59 22.36 10.96
CA THR A 163 7.29 21.70 12.24
C THR A 163 6.87 20.24 12.11
N GLY A 164 6.43 19.81 10.91
CA GLY A 164 5.82 18.49 10.70
C GLY A 164 4.44 18.35 11.35
N LYS A 165 3.77 19.46 11.69
CA LYS A 165 2.46 19.47 12.38
C LYS A 165 1.40 20.19 11.55
N PRO A 166 0.10 20.03 11.87
CA PRO A 166 -0.96 20.76 11.16
C PRO A 166 -0.69 22.25 11.10
N SER A 167 -0.80 22.83 9.91
CA SER A 167 -0.68 24.28 9.70
C SER A 167 -1.98 25.05 10.00
N GLN A 168 -3.06 24.32 10.27
CA GLN A 168 -4.37 24.87 10.59
C GLN A 168 -5.07 24.02 11.67
N GLU A 169 -6.02 24.63 12.37
CA GLU A 169 -6.87 23.92 13.32
C GLU A 169 -7.90 23.01 12.63
N GLY A 170 -8.39 22.02 13.37
CA GLY A 170 -9.42 21.08 12.91
C GLY A 170 -8.84 19.79 12.34
N PHE A 171 -9.72 19.00 11.72
CA PHE A 171 -9.43 17.63 11.30
C PHE A 171 -9.19 17.47 9.80
N GLY A 172 -9.30 18.57 9.04
CA GLY A 172 -9.19 18.54 7.60
C GLY A 172 -10.49 18.18 6.87
N LYS A 173 -10.33 17.73 5.64
CA LYS A 173 -11.40 17.40 4.69
C LYS A 173 -11.46 15.90 4.47
N ARG A 174 -12.66 15.30 4.52
CA ARG A 174 -12.86 13.89 4.14
C ARG A 174 -12.71 13.73 2.62
N ILE A 175 -11.88 12.78 2.19
CA ILE A 175 -11.57 12.53 0.77
C ILE A 175 -11.95 11.13 0.28
N ALA A 176 -12.22 10.20 1.19
CA ALA A 176 -12.77 8.89 0.87
C ALA A 176 -13.50 8.30 2.07
N ALA A 177 -14.54 7.51 1.84
CA ALA A 177 -15.28 6.83 2.88
C ALA A 177 -16.01 5.61 2.31
N ARG A 178 -16.37 4.67 3.18
CA ARG A 178 -17.24 3.56 2.81
C ARG A 178 -18.51 3.55 3.66
N PRO A 179 -19.64 3.03 3.15
CA PRO A 179 -20.89 3.04 3.88
C PRO A 179 -20.88 2.04 5.05
N LYS A 180 -21.82 2.23 5.98
CA LYS A 180 -21.99 1.33 7.14
C LYS A 180 -22.37 -0.10 6.75
N SER A 181 -22.90 -0.32 5.54
CA SER A 181 -23.24 -1.65 5.03
C SER A 181 -22.03 -2.57 4.86
N VAL A 182 -20.82 -2.01 4.82
CA VAL A 182 -19.53 -2.71 4.73
C VAL A 182 -18.62 -2.31 5.90
N ASP A 183 -19.22 -2.06 7.07
CA ASP A 183 -18.53 -1.69 8.31
C ASP A 183 -17.63 -0.46 8.19
N THR A 184 -17.88 0.41 7.21
CA THR A 184 -17.02 1.56 6.87
C THR A 184 -15.57 1.17 6.58
N ALA A 185 -15.30 -0.09 6.20
CA ALA A 185 -13.98 -0.69 6.20
C ALA A 185 -13.07 -0.15 5.07
N ILE A 186 -12.40 0.96 5.34
CA ILE A 186 -11.37 1.61 4.52
C ILE A 186 -10.25 2.14 5.42
N GLU A 187 -8.99 1.82 5.14
CA GLU A 187 -7.83 2.28 5.93
C GLU A 187 -6.52 2.21 5.12
N GLY A 188 -5.37 2.45 5.78
CA GLY A 188 -4.05 2.29 5.17
C GLY A 188 -3.88 3.14 3.92
N CYS A 189 -4.26 4.42 4.00
CA CYS A 189 -4.22 5.33 2.87
C CYS A 189 -2.79 5.74 2.50
N PHE A 190 -2.49 5.77 1.20
CA PHE A 190 -1.22 6.26 0.70
C PHE A 190 -1.42 7.06 -0.60
N VAL A 191 -0.99 8.32 -0.63
CA VAL A 191 -1.09 9.16 -1.81
C VAL A 191 0.24 9.26 -2.54
N TYR A 192 0.25 8.86 -3.80
CA TYR A 192 1.39 8.99 -4.68
C TYR A 192 1.10 9.95 -5.84
N TYR A 193 1.96 10.94 -6.03
CA TYR A 193 1.92 11.81 -7.22
C TYR A 193 2.72 11.19 -8.37
N HIS A 194 2.06 10.89 -9.48
CA HIS A 194 2.71 10.33 -10.66
C HIS A 194 2.95 11.44 -11.71
N PRO A 195 4.21 11.87 -11.94
CA PRO A 195 4.51 13.06 -12.75
C PRO A 195 4.19 12.91 -14.23
N LYS A 196 4.22 11.69 -14.80
CA LYS A 196 3.91 11.50 -16.24
C LYS A 196 2.41 11.58 -16.54
N THR A 197 1.57 11.19 -15.59
CA THR A 197 0.10 11.24 -15.75
C THR A 197 -0.47 12.51 -15.15
N ASP A 198 0.30 13.22 -14.32
CA ASP A 198 -0.08 14.43 -13.60
C ASP A 198 -1.31 14.22 -12.68
N TYR A 199 -1.33 13.07 -12.00
CA TYR A 199 -2.38 12.69 -11.06
C TYR A 199 -1.79 12.33 -9.69
N PHE A 200 -2.54 12.64 -8.64
CA PHE A 200 -2.40 12.01 -7.33
C PHE A 200 -3.23 10.73 -7.33
N TYR A 201 -2.65 9.64 -6.84
CA TYR A 201 -3.31 8.34 -6.71
C TYR A 201 -3.46 8.04 -5.22
N LEU A 202 -4.71 7.96 -4.76
CA LEU A 202 -5.06 7.53 -3.41
C LEU A 202 -5.18 6.01 -3.42
N PHE A 203 -4.18 5.34 -2.89
CA PHE A 203 -4.25 3.93 -2.52
C PHE A 203 -4.94 3.82 -1.16
N SER A 204 -5.75 2.78 -0.98
CA SER A 204 -6.39 2.45 0.29
C SER A 204 -6.68 0.96 0.33
N SER A 205 -6.80 0.40 1.52
CA SER A 205 -7.19 -1.00 1.69
C SER A 205 -8.62 -1.10 2.18
N TYR A 206 -9.39 -1.98 1.56
CA TYR A 206 -10.79 -2.21 1.86
C TYR A 206 -10.98 -3.51 2.64
N ASP A 207 -12.06 -3.56 3.42
CA ASP A 207 -12.50 -4.73 4.20
C ASP A 207 -11.50 -5.14 5.31
N SER A 208 -11.50 -6.42 5.70
CA SER A 208 -10.84 -6.92 6.90
C SER A 208 -9.45 -7.47 6.60
N LEU A 209 -8.43 -6.92 7.27
CA LEU A 209 -7.05 -7.43 7.31
C LEU A 209 -6.95 -8.91 7.73
N SER A 210 -8.01 -9.50 8.30
CA SER A 210 -8.02 -10.90 8.73
C SER A 210 -8.27 -11.90 7.60
N ASN A 211 -8.98 -11.50 6.53
CA ASN A 211 -9.40 -12.44 5.48
C ASN A 211 -9.77 -11.82 4.12
N THR A 212 -10.45 -10.67 4.07
CA THR A 212 -11.04 -10.10 2.85
C THR A 212 -10.33 -8.84 2.33
N TYR A 213 -9.21 -8.48 2.94
CA TYR A 213 -8.46 -7.27 2.62
C TYR A 213 -7.99 -7.24 1.17
N HIS A 214 -8.07 -6.07 0.55
CA HIS A 214 -7.62 -5.88 -0.82
C HIS A 214 -7.24 -4.42 -1.09
N ILE A 215 -6.31 -4.21 -2.02
CA ILE A 215 -5.79 -2.90 -2.40
C ILE A 215 -6.71 -2.26 -3.45
N ARG A 216 -7.17 -1.04 -3.17
CA ARG A 216 -7.94 -0.18 -4.05
C ARG A 216 -7.15 1.08 -4.41
N VAL A 217 -7.43 1.67 -5.57
CA VAL A 217 -6.89 2.96 -5.98
C VAL A 217 -7.94 3.85 -6.65
N ALA A 218 -7.82 5.15 -6.44
CA ALA A 218 -8.51 6.20 -7.17
C ALA A 218 -7.53 7.33 -7.49
N ARG A 219 -7.90 8.27 -8.37
CA ARG A 219 -7.02 9.38 -8.75
C ARG A 219 -7.71 10.74 -8.73
N SER A 220 -6.93 11.78 -8.50
CA SER A 220 -7.37 13.18 -8.51
C SER A 220 -6.33 14.08 -9.17
N ARG A 221 -6.78 15.16 -9.81
CA ARG A 221 -5.88 16.24 -10.24
C ARG A 221 -5.40 17.07 -9.07
N ASN A 222 -6.09 17.09 -7.93
CA ASN A 222 -5.70 17.83 -6.73
C ASN A 222 -5.39 16.86 -5.58
N VAL A 223 -4.40 17.21 -4.75
CA VAL A 223 -3.99 16.38 -3.62
C VAL A 223 -5.13 16.13 -2.63
N ASP A 224 -6.07 17.07 -2.50
CA ASP A 224 -7.22 17.01 -1.60
C ASP A 224 -8.52 16.53 -2.30
N GLY A 225 -8.41 15.96 -3.50
CA GLY A 225 -9.54 15.38 -4.23
C GLY A 225 -10.34 16.37 -5.10
N PRO A 226 -11.54 15.97 -5.57
CA PRO A 226 -12.16 14.65 -5.36
C PRO A 226 -11.36 13.52 -6.02
N TYR A 227 -11.25 12.39 -5.33
CA TYR A 227 -10.61 11.18 -5.87
C TYR A 227 -11.68 10.31 -6.53
N VAL A 228 -11.48 10.00 -7.81
CA VAL A 228 -12.41 9.20 -8.60
C VAL A 228 -11.75 7.95 -9.15
N ASP A 229 -12.53 6.88 -9.32
CA ASP A 229 -12.07 5.63 -9.94
C ASP A 229 -12.09 5.70 -11.49
N ILE A 230 -11.88 4.55 -12.14
CA ILE A 230 -11.84 4.45 -13.62
C ILE A 230 -13.18 4.81 -14.28
N LYS A 231 -14.30 4.65 -13.56
CA LYS A 231 -15.66 4.98 -14.01
C LYS A 231 -16.06 6.41 -13.63
N GLY A 232 -15.17 7.15 -12.98
CA GLY A 232 -15.42 8.51 -12.52
C GLY A 232 -16.23 8.59 -11.22
N GLN A 233 -16.36 7.48 -10.49
CA GLN A 233 -17.09 7.43 -9.23
C GLN A 233 -16.24 8.00 -8.10
N ASP A 234 -16.82 8.93 -7.33
CA ASP A 234 -16.14 9.57 -6.18
C ASP A 234 -15.99 8.58 -5.03
N MET A 235 -14.77 8.44 -4.51
CA MET A 235 -14.46 7.59 -3.35
C MET A 235 -15.14 8.04 -2.05
N ASN A 236 -15.74 9.23 -2.05
CA ASN A 236 -16.44 9.81 -0.91
C ASN A 236 -17.97 9.69 -1.01
N ASP A 237 -18.49 9.14 -2.11
CA ASP A 237 -19.92 8.92 -2.33
C ASP A 237 -20.36 7.58 -1.71
N LEU A 238 -21.26 7.67 -0.72
CA LEU A 238 -21.73 6.53 0.07
C LEU A 238 -22.94 5.82 -0.55
N GLU A 239 -23.51 6.36 -1.63
CA GLU A 239 -24.67 5.79 -2.33
C GLU A 239 -24.26 4.83 -3.45
N ILE A 240 -22.98 4.80 -3.80
CA ILE A 240 -22.40 3.87 -4.77
C ILE A 240 -22.31 2.48 -4.16
N ASP A 241 -22.54 1.45 -4.97
CA ASP A 241 -22.31 0.06 -4.54
C ASP A 241 -20.86 -0.09 -4.02
N PRO A 242 -20.68 -0.37 -2.72
CA PRO A 242 -19.36 -0.38 -2.08
C PRO A 242 -18.44 -1.51 -2.56
N LEU A 243 -18.94 -2.45 -3.37
CA LEU A 243 -18.13 -3.48 -4.03
C LEU A 243 -17.52 -2.98 -5.35
N LEU A 244 -18.19 -2.02 -6.00
CA LEU A 244 -17.85 -1.50 -7.33
C LEU A 244 -17.03 -0.20 -7.30
N ASN A 245 -17.00 0.51 -6.17
CA ASN A 245 -16.24 1.75 -6.05
C ASN A 245 -14.74 1.51 -5.84
N GLY A 246 -13.92 2.29 -6.56
CA GLY A 246 -12.46 2.21 -6.48
C GLY A 246 -11.88 1.07 -7.31
N VAL A 247 -10.76 1.33 -8.01
CA VAL A 247 -10.11 0.32 -8.85
C VAL A 247 -9.45 -0.74 -7.97
N LYS A 248 -9.83 -2.01 -8.10
CA LYS A 248 -9.27 -3.13 -7.33
C LYS A 248 -8.03 -3.68 -8.01
N LEU A 249 -6.86 -3.45 -7.40
CA LEU A 249 -5.56 -3.83 -7.96
C LEU A 249 -5.11 -5.22 -7.53
N LEU A 250 -5.42 -5.64 -6.30
CA LEU A 250 -4.96 -6.89 -5.74
C LEU A 250 -5.87 -7.36 -4.61
N GLY A 251 -6.41 -8.56 -4.70
CA GLY A 251 -7.15 -9.24 -3.63
C GLY A 251 -6.50 -10.56 -3.23
N SER A 252 -7.18 -11.41 -2.45
CA SER A 252 -6.67 -12.74 -2.11
C SER A 252 -6.52 -13.61 -3.35
N PHE A 253 -5.38 -14.28 -3.54
CA PHE A 253 -5.14 -15.14 -4.71
C PHE A 253 -4.23 -16.34 -4.43
N GLN A 254 -4.23 -17.30 -5.35
CA GLN A 254 -3.35 -18.46 -5.35
C GLN A 254 -3.05 -18.94 -6.79
N PHE A 255 -1.77 -18.95 -7.18
CA PHE A 255 -1.30 -19.65 -8.38
C PHE A 255 -1.19 -21.16 -8.15
N GLU A 256 -1.17 -21.95 -9.23
CA GLU A 256 -1.05 -23.40 -9.18
C GLU A 256 0.24 -23.79 -8.45
N ASP A 257 0.15 -24.79 -7.56
CA ASP A 257 1.26 -25.28 -6.73
C ASP A 257 1.97 -24.23 -5.84
N GLU A 258 1.37 -23.05 -5.65
CA GLU A 258 1.86 -22.03 -4.73
C GLU A 258 1.05 -21.92 -3.43
N LEU A 259 1.69 -21.34 -2.42
CA LEU A 259 0.99 -20.98 -1.18
C LEU A 259 0.06 -19.79 -1.44
N PRO A 260 -1.17 -19.81 -0.90
CA PRO A 260 -2.10 -18.71 -1.07
C PRO A 260 -1.56 -17.41 -0.45
N VAL A 261 -2.02 -16.30 -1.01
CA VAL A 261 -1.86 -14.94 -0.51
C VAL A 261 -3.23 -14.45 -0.08
N TYR A 262 -3.45 -14.33 1.22
CA TYR A 262 -4.69 -13.81 1.78
C TYR A 262 -4.52 -12.37 2.21
N ALA A 263 -5.59 -11.60 2.05
CA ALA A 263 -5.71 -10.26 2.62
C ALA A 263 -4.51 -9.33 2.33
N PRO A 264 -4.05 -9.18 1.07
CA PRO A 264 -2.99 -8.23 0.77
C PRO A 264 -3.47 -6.78 0.94
N GLY A 265 -2.71 -5.95 1.65
CA GLY A 265 -3.03 -4.54 1.80
C GLY A 265 -2.15 -3.78 2.78
N HIS A 266 -2.66 -2.63 3.19
CA HIS A 266 -1.97 -1.55 3.89
C HIS A 266 -0.64 -1.22 3.21
N ASN A 267 -0.74 -0.69 1.99
CA ASN A 267 0.41 -0.52 1.14
C ASN A 267 1.05 0.87 1.29
N SER A 268 2.37 0.92 1.13
CA SER A 268 3.13 2.11 0.77
C SER A 268 3.67 2.01 -0.65
N ILE A 269 4.10 3.14 -1.21
CA ILE A 269 4.78 3.19 -2.51
C ILE A 269 6.24 3.60 -2.32
N LEU A 270 7.16 2.74 -2.74
CA LEU A 270 8.58 3.04 -2.81
C LEU A 270 8.93 3.49 -4.23
N LYS A 271 9.47 4.70 -4.35
CA LYS A 271 10.19 5.13 -5.55
C LYS A 271 11.68 4.98 -5.32
N ARG A 272 12.29 4.04 -6.04
CA ARG A 272 13.72 3.79 -5.97
C ARG A 272 14.50 4.86 -6.73
N SER A 273 15.77 5.04 -6.38
CA SER A 273 16.71 5.97 -7.02
C SER A 273 16.87 5.79 -8.52
N ASP A 274 16.68 4.58 -9.06
CA ASP A 274 16.67 4.31 -10.50
C ASP A 274 15.32 4.59 -11.19
N GLY A 275 14.33 5.12 -10.45
CA GLY A 275 13.03 5.53 -10.95
C GLY A 275 11.98 4.41 -10.99
N ARG A 276 12.34 3.18 -10.61
CA ARG A 276 11.36 2.08 -10.47
C ARG A 276 10.43 2.32 -9.29
N LEU A 277 9.19 1.87 -9.45
CA LEU A 277 8.15 2.02 -8.45
C LEU A 277 7.75 0.65 -7.93
N PHE A 278 7.60 0.56 -6.63
CA PHE A 278 7.18 -0.67 -5.97
C PHE A 278 5.98 -0.37 -5.08
N VAL A 279 5.01 -1.26 -5.10
CA VAL A 279 4.02 -1.36 -4.04
C VAL A 279 4.59 -2.27 -2.96
N VAL A 280 4.56 -1.79 -1.73
CA VAL A 280 5.07 -2.49 -0.56
C VAL A 280 3.89 -2.70 0.36
N HIS A 281 3.56 -3.95 0.66
CA HIS A 281 2.37 -4.26 1.45
C HIS A 281 2.58 -5.51 2.29
N HIS A 282 1.72 -5.73 3.27
CA HIS A 282 1.68 -7.01 3.97
C HIS A 282 0.65 -7.94 3.33
N ALA A 283 0.73 -9.22 3.66
CA ALA A 283 -0.30 -10.21 3.40
C ALA A 283 -0.20 -11.35 4.41
N ARG A 284 -1.13 -12.31 4.34
CA ARG A 284 -1.18 -13.50 5.22
C ARG A 284 -1.11 -14.79 4.41
N ARG A 285 -0.52 -15.83 5.01
CA ARG A 285 -0.57 -17.21 4.47
C ARG A 285 -1.81 -17.98 4.89
N LYS A 286 -2.44 -17.53 5.97
CA LYS A 286 -3.65 -18.12 6.53
C LYS A 286 -4.54 -17.01 7.09
N THR A 287 -5.83 -17.07 6.80
CA THR A 287 -6.81 -16.15 7.38
C THR A 287 -6.81 -16.23 8.91
N PHE A 288 -7.08 -15.11 9.58
CA PHE A 288 -7.09 -15.01 11.05
C PHE A 288 -5.78 -15.41 11.76
N SER A 289 -4.65 -15.47 11.03
CA SER A 289 -3.32 -15.69 11.59
C SER A 289 -2.58 -14.39 11.90
N ASP A 290 -1.82 -14.35 12.99
CA ASP A 290 -0.92 -13.22 13.32
C ASP A 290 0.38 -13.22 12.50
N GLN A 291 0.51 -14.15 11.55
CA GLN A 291 1.66 -14.24 10.64
C GLN A 291 1.43 -13.38 9.40
N PHE A 292 1.98 -12.17 9.45
CA PHE A 292 2.06 -11.27 8.31
C PHE A 292 3.42 -11.36 7.64
N PHE A 293 3.44 -11.27 6.32
CA PHE A 293 4.69 -11.28 5.56
C PHE A 293 4.75 -10.12 4.58
N LEU A 294 5.98 -9.65 4.34
CA LEU A 294 6.26 -8.54 3.45
C LEU A 294 6.09 -8.97 1.99
N ASN A 295 5.42 -8.14 1.20
CA ASN A 295 5.38 -8.22 -0.25
C ASN A 295 5.96 -6.93 -0.82
N VAL A 296 7.01 -7.06 -1.62
CA VAL A 296 7.53 -5.98 -2.46
C VAL A 296 7.25 -6.38 -3.90
N ARG A 297 6.46 -5.60 -4.63
CA ARG A 297 6.05 -5.91 -6.00
C ARG A 297 6.25 -4.70 -6.89
N GLU A 298 6.66 -4.90 -8.13
CA GLU A 298 6.71 -3.82 -9.11
C GLU A 298 5.32 -3.19 -9.29
N LEU A 299 5.31 -1.86 -9.37
CA LEU A 299 4.13 -1.06 -9.65
C LEU A 299 4.33 -0.36 -10.99
N LYS A 300 3.50 -0.71 -11.97
CA LYS A 300 3.60 -0.22 -13.34
C LYS A 300 2.34 0.56 -13.70
N TRP A 301 2.38 1.30 -14.81
CA TRP A 301 1.25 2.10 -15.30
C TRP A 301 0.90 1.72 -16.72
N LEU A 302 -0.37 1.40 -16.94
CA LEU A 302 -0.96 1.31 -18.26
C LEU A 302 -0.93 2.70 -18.93
N SER A 303 -0.92 2.72 -20.26
CA SER A 303 -0.92 3.94 -21.07
C SER A 303 -2.19 4.78 -20.89
N ASN A 304 -3.29 4.20 -20.40
CA ASN A 304 -4.50 4.94 -19.99
C ASN A 304 -4.37 5.65 -18.62
N GLY A 305 -3.21 5.53 -17.98
CA GLY A 305 -2.86 6.23 -16.74
C GLY A 305 -3.37 5.56 -15.47
N TRP A 306 -3.65 4.27 -15.47
CA TRP A 306 -3.96 3.49 -14.26
C TRP A 306 -2.83 2.54 -13.88
N PRO A 307 -2.53 2.40 -12.57
CA PRO A 307 -1.49 1.49 -12.13
C PRO A 307 -1.94 0.02 -12.19
N VAL A 308 -0.96 -0.88 -12.28
CA VAL A 308 -1.13 -2.33 -12.15
C VAL A 308 0.01 -2.89 -11.28
N ILE A 309 -0.27 -3.95 -10.53
CA ILE A 309 0.67 -4.57 -9.59
C ILE A 309 1.21 -5.87 -10.19
N SER A 310 2.52 -6.08 -10.10
CA SER A 310 3.15 -7.33 -10.55
C SER A 310 2.59 -8.56 -9.81
N PRO A 311 2.33 -9.68 -10.52
CA PRO A 311 1.97 -10.95 -9.89
C PRO A 311 3.10 -11.55 -9.06
N LEU A 312 4.35 -11.12 -9.30
CA LEU A 312 5.53 -11.71 -8.69
C LEU A 312 6.03 -10.86 -7.53
N LEU A 313 6.63 -11.53 -6.55
CA LEU A 313 7.44 -10.86 -5.55
C LEU A 313 8.75 -10.43 -6.20
N TYR A 314 9.20 -9.22 -5.90
CA TYR A 314 10.48 -8.74 -6.40
C TYR A 314 11.61 -9.63 -5.90
N ASP A 315 12.37 -10.20 -6.83
CA ASP A 315 13.49 -11.11 -6.53
C ASP A 315 14.85 -10.56 -6.96
N GLY A 316 14.94 -9.25 -7.21
CA GLY A 316 16.12 -8.64 -7.81
C GLY A 316 16.02 -8.52 -9.34
N GLY A 317 17.10 -8.06 -9.95
CA GLY A 317 17.18 -7.90 -11.41
C GLY A 317 16.39 -6.71 -11.96
N GLN A 318 16.55 -6.47 -13.27
CA GLN A 318 15.80 -5.45 -14.01
C GLN A 318 14.70 -6.13 -14.82
N PRO A 319 13.47 -5.56 -14.88
CA PRO A 319 12.43 -6.11 -15.73
C PRO A 319 12.89 -6.06 -17.19
N GLN A 320 12.57 -7.10 -17.95
CA GLN A 320 12.97 -7.24 -19.34
C GLN A 320 11.75 -7.26 -20.25
N PHE A 321 11.94 -6.87 -21.51
CA PHE A 321 10.94 -7.01 -22.54
C PHE A 321 10.66 -8.49 -22.83
N VAL A 322 9.41 -8.84 -23.10
CA VAL A 322 9.02 -10.19 -23.53
C VAL A 322 8.61 -10.15 -25.00
N ASN A 323 9.28 -10.95 -25.82
CA ASN A 323 8.96 -11.05 -27.26
C ASN A 323 7.97 -12.18 -27.58
N ASP A 324 7.87 -13.20 -26.72
CA ASP A 324 7.05 -14.39 -26.97
C ASP A 324 5.88 -14.44 -25.99
N LEU A 325 4.73 -13.97 -26.46
CA LEU A 325 3.49 -13.90 -25.68
C LEU A 325 2.62 -15.15 -25.82
N GLU A 326 2.74 -15.88 -26.95
CA GLU A 326 1.92 -17.06 -27.22
C GLU A 326 2.31 -18.22 -26.30
N GLY A 327 1.33 -18.91 -25.73
CA GLY A 327 1.56 -20.07 -24.88
C GLY A 327 0.58 -20.19 -23.73
N GLU A 328 0.89 -21.08 -22.78
CA GLU A 328 0.08 -21.33 -21.59
C GLU A 328 0.45 -20.36 -20.46
N TRP A 329 -0.57 -19.68 -19.93
CA TRP A 329 -0.47 -18.70 -18.86
C TRP A 329 -1.38 -19.10 -17.70
N GLU A 330 -0.93 -18.84 -16.49
CA GLU A 330 -1.77 -18.85 -15.31
C GLU A 330 -2.29 -17.44 -15.05
N LEU A 331 -3.61 -17.25 -15.07
CA LEU A 331 -4.25 -15.95 -14.86
C LEU A 331 -5.08 -15.94 -13.58
N ILE A 332 -5.01 -14.84 -12.84
CA ILE A 332 -5.89 -14.50 -11.73
C ILE A 332 -6.70 -13.29 -12.14
N ARG A 333 -8.02 -13.42 -12.20
CA ARG A 333 -8.94 -12.30 -12.44
C ARG A 333 -9.60 -11.91 -11.13
N PHE A 334 -9.41 -10.67 -10.72
CA PHE A 334 -10.13 -10.12 -9.58
C PHE A 334 -11.51 -9.66 -10.02
N GLU A 335 -12.46 -9.72 -9.10
CA GLU A 335 -13.85 -9.32 -9.29
C GLU A 335 -14.31 -8.50 -8.07
N ALA A 336 -15.58 -8.13 -8.05
CA ALA A 336 -16.18 -7.31 -7.00
C ALA A 336 -16.15 -7.97 -5.60
N ASP A 337 -16.26 -9.29 -5.51
CA ASP A 337 -16.18 -10.03 -4.25
C ASP A 337 -14.77 -10.01 -3.64
N SER A 338 -14.62 -10.46 -2.40
CA SER A 338 -13.33 -10.50 -1.69
C SER A 338 -12.81 -11.94 -1.50
N ASP A 339 -13.28 -12.88 -2.33
CA ASP A 339 -12.92 -14.29 -2.21
C ASP A 339 -11.49 -14.55 -2.69
N LEU A 340 -10.91 -15.67 -2.24
CA LEU A 340 -9.65 -16.17 -2.78
C LEU A 340 -9.86 -16.59 -4.24
N LYS A 341 -9.12 -15.95 -5.15
CA LYS A 341 -9.12 -16.32 -6.57
C LYS A 341 -8.01 -17.33 -6.86
N GLN A 342 -8.34 -18.45 -7.48
CA GLN A 342 -7.35 -19.43 -7.95
C GLN A 342 -7.00 -19.17 -9.40
N SER A 343 -5.78 -19.51 -9.81
CA SER A 343 -5.36 -19.32 -11.20
C SER A 343 -6.14 -20.22 -12.14
N GLU A 344 -6.45 -19.69 -13.31
CA GLU A 344 -6.93 -20.45 -14.46
C GLU A 344 -5.82 -20.58 -15.49
N LEU A 345 -5.73 -21.77 -16.11
CA LEU A 345 -4.82 -21.98 -17.24
C LEU A 345 -5.48 -21.50 -18.52
N VAL A 346 -4.82 -20.56 -19.19
CA VAL A 346 -5.27 -19.95 -20.44
C VAL A 346 -4.17 -20.03 -21.48
N PHE A 347 -4.51 -20.50 -22.67
CA PHE A 347 -3.60 -20.41 -23.81
C PHE A 347 -3.81 -19.08 -24.53
N LEU A 348 -2.88 -18.14 -24.38
CA LEU A 348 -2.88 -16.88 -25.14
C LEU A 348 -2.32 -17.15 -26.54
N ARG A 349 -3.05 -16.72 -27.57
CA ARG A 349 -2.55 -16.71 -28.96
C ARG A 349 -2.22 -15.29 -29.34
N GLU A 350 -1.09 -15.10 -30.03
CA GLU A 350 -0.64 -13.74 -30.39
C GLU A 350 -1.66 -13.02 -31.29
N GLN A 351 -2.32 -13.76 -32.17
CA GLN A 351 -3.39 -13.24 -33.05
C GLN A 351 -4.62 -12.68 -32.32
N ASP A 352 -4.83 -13.07 -31.05
CA ASP A 352 -5.97 -12.63 -30.23
C ASP A 352 -5.62 -11.35 -29.44
N LEU A 353 -4.35 -10.91 -29.45
CA LEU A 353 -3.87 -9.73 -28.76
C LEU A 353 -3.87 -8.50 -29.68
N ILE A 354 -4.54 -7.43 -29.25
CA ILE A 354 -4.59 -6.17 -30.01
C ILE A 354 -3.56 -5.20 -29.42
N ALA A 355 -2.47 -4.95 -30.14
CA ALA A 355 -1.41 -4.06 -29.67
C ALA A 355 -1.88 -2.61 -29.46
N VAL A 356 -1.45 -2.02 -28.35
CA VAL A 356 -1.61 -0.60 -27.99
C VAL A 356 -0.25 0.10 -28.03
N THR A 357 0.75 -0.52 -27.40
CA THR A 357 2.18 -0.15 -27.43
C THR A 357 3.00 -1.41 -27.68
N ASP A 358 4.33 -1.31 -27.63
CA ASP A 358 5.22 -2.47 -27.78
C ASP A 358 5.05 -3.51 -26.66
N ASP A 359 4.60 -3.08 -25.47
CA ASP A 359 4.46 -3.90 -24.26
C ASP A 359 3.02 -3.94 -23.71
N GLU A 360 2.07 -3.28 -24.37
CA GLU A 360 0.67 -3.18 -23.94
C GLU A 360 -0.30 -3.65 -25.01
N TYR A 361 -1.27 -4.47 -24.61
CA TYR A 361 -2.25 -5.08 -25.50
C TYR A 361 -3.65 -5.04 -24.91
N VAL A 362 -4.67 -5.18 -25.75
CA VAL A 362 -6.05 -5.44 -25.33
C VAL A 362 -6.39 -6.89 -25.63
N TRP A 363 -6.96 -7.58 -24.64
CA TRP A 363 -7.41 -8.97 -24.76
C TRP A 363 -8.58 -9.22 -23.80
N GLU A 364 -9.68 -9.79 -24.32
CA GLU A 364 -10.91 -10.10 -23.54
C GLU A 364 -11.43 -8.94 -22.66
N GLY A 365 -11.36 -7.70 -23.16
CA GLY A 365 -11.81 -6.52 -22.42
C GLY A 365 -10.83 -6.02 -21.35
N TYR A 366 -9.65 -6.63 -21.23
CA TYR A 366 -8.56 -6.14 -20.39
C TYR A 366 -7.51 -5.42 -21.23
N ARG A 367 -6.98 -4.34 -20.67
CA ARG A 367 -5.73 -3.72 -21.12
C ARG A 367 -4.59 -4.29 -20.27
N LEU A 368 -3.62 -4.93 -20.92
CA LEU A 368 -2.59 -5.76 -20.31
C LEU A 368 -1.21 -5.20 -20.63
N LEU A 369 -0.35 -5.08 -19.61
CA LEU A 369 1.09 -4.92 -19.78
C LEU A 369 1.78 -6.28 -19.68
N PHE A 370 2.80 -6.50 -20.49
CA PHE A 370 3.62 -7.70 -20.51
C PHE A 370 5.10 -7.38 -20.30
N TRP A 371 5.79 -8.17 -19.49
CA TRP A 371 7.22 -8.07 -19.28
C TRP A 371 7.77 -9.36 -18.66
N GLN A 372 9.06 -9.41 -18.33
CA GLN A 372 9.66 -10.51 -17.57
C GLN A 372 10.29 -9.98 -16.29
N GLU A 373 10.12 -10.73 -15.19
CA GLU A 373 10.72 -10.47 -13.88
C GLU A 373 11.47 -11.71 -13.40
N LEU A 374 12.44 -11.51 -12.50
CA LEU A 374 13.13 -12.63 -11.88
C LEU A 374 12.21 -13.28 -10.85
N GLU A 375 12.06 -14.60 -10.92
CA GLU A 375 11.31 -15.42 -9.98
C GLU A 375 12.15 -16.66 -9.67
N ASN A 376 12.64 -16.77 -8.43
CA ASN A 376 13.47 -17.89 -7.99
C ASN A 376 14.71 -18.12 -8.88
N GLY A 377 15.30 -17.02 -9.36
CA GLY A 377 16.48 -17.06 -10.24
C GLY A 377 16.18 -17.35 -11.72
N VAL A 378 14.91 -17.46 -12.12
CA VAL A 378 14.49 -17.65 -13.52
C VAL A 378 13.75 -16.42 -14.01
N MET A 379 14.02 -15.97 -15.24
CA MET A 379 13.24 -14.90 -15.85
C MET A 379 11.87 -15.45 -16.28
N THR A 380 10.83 -15.02 -15.59
CA THR A 380 9.46 -15.45 -15.84
C THR A 380 8.68 -14.34 -16.55
N PRO A 381 8.13 -14.60 -17.75
CA PRO A 381 7.16 -13.70 -18.35
C PRO A 381 5.92 -13.57 -17.47
N CYS A 382 5.52 -12.34 -17.22
CA CYS A 382 4.34 -12.00 -16.44
C CYS A 382 3.54 -10.89 -17.12
N LEU A 383 2.30 -10.77 -16.67
CA LEU A 383 1.39 -9.73 -17.10
C LEU A 383 0.61 -9.18 -15.92
N ALA A 384 0.17 -7.93 -16.06
CA ALA A 384 -0.87 -7.35 -15.24
C ALA A 384 -1.69 -6.36 -16.06
N GLY A 385 -2.96 -6.24 -15.74
CA GLY A 385 -3.87 -5.41 -16.50
C GLY A 385 -5.12 -5.02 -15.75
N LEU A 386 -5.96 -4.23 -16.41
CA LEU A 386 -7.24 -3.74 -15.88
C LEU A 386 -8.31 -3.83 -16.97
N ASN A 387 -9.53 -4.21 -16.58
CA ASN A 387 -10.70 -4.05 -17.42
C ASN A 387 -11.35 -2.66 -17.20
N ASP A 388 -12.33 -2.34 -18.05
CA ASP A 388 -13.06 -1.05 -18.00
C ASP A 388 -13.94 -0.89 -16.75
N ASP A 389 -14.21 -1.98 -16.02
CA ASP A 389 -14.92 -1.96 -14.74
C ASP A 389 -13.99 -1.73 -13.54
N GLY A 390 -12.67 -1.65 -13.75
CA GLY A 390 -11.70 -1.34 -12.69
C GLY A 390 -11.26 -2.55 -11.88
N PHE A 391 -11.34 -3.75 -12.44
CA PHE A 391 -10.83 -4.96 -11.82
C PHE A 391 -9.55 -5.44 -12.51
N ALA A 392 -8.54 -5.74 -11.70
CA ALA A 392 -7.25 -6.19 -12.20
C ALA A 392 -7.25 -7.66 -12.62
N VAL A 393 -6.38 -7.96 -13.58
CA VAL A 393 -5.91 -9.31 -13.88
C VAL A 393 -4.40 -9.33 -13.68
N ILE A 394 -3.89 -10.41 -13.13
CA ILE A 394 -2.44 -10.66 -12.99
C ILE A 394 -2.15 -12.08 -13.49
N GLY A 395 -0.96 -12.32 -14.04
CA GLY A 395 -0.65 -13.64 -14.55
C GLY A 395 0.82 -13.88 -14.86
N LYS A 396 1.18 -15.15 -14.96
CA LYS A 396 2.54 -15.58 -15.31
C LYS A 396 2.52 -16.72 -16.30
N LYS A 397 3.49 -16.73 -17.21
CA LYS A 397 3.61 -17.76 -18.25
C LYS A 397 4.19 -19.02 -17.64
N ARG A 398 3.64 -20.19 -17.97
CA ARG A 398 4.27 -21.45 -17.59
C ARG A 398 5.55 -21.64 -18.39
N LEU A 399 6.64 -21.88 -17.68
CA LEU A 399 7.91 -22.25 -18.28
C LEU A 399 7.91 -23.77 -18.43
N THR A 400 8.00 -24.24 -19.68
CA THR A 400 8.05 -25.67 -20.04
C THR A 400 9.38 -26.33 -19.69
#